data_AF-A0A417T7F9-F1
#
_entry.id   AF-A0A417T7F9-F1
#
_cell.length_a   1.000
_cell.length_b   1.000
_cell.length_c   1.000
_cell.angle_alpha   90.00
_cell.angle_beta   90.00
_cell.angle_gamma   90.00
#
_symmetry.space_group_name_H-M   'P 1'
#
loop_
_entity.id
_entity.type
_entity.pdbx_description
1 polymer ?
#
loop_
_entity_poly.entity_id
_entity_poly.type
_entity_poly.pdbx_seq_one_letter_code
_entity_poly.pdbx_strand_id
1 'polypeptide(L)'
;MKPYEEIILSYIHKYHEINLEQLQYEIGLNISLISDILRNLYEREYYKIDNDKLYLTEKAITSVTELWNDWSFSCKDFSAPKTKTFDWDFLYIPKKFDNM
;
A
#
# COMPACT_ATOMS: atom_id res chain seq x y z
N MET A 1 -10.14 -4.96 11.59
CA MET A 1 -9.53 -3.93 12.46
C MET A 1 -10.19 -2.60 12.12
N LYS A 2 -9.70 -1.44 12.62
CA LYS A 2 -10.08 -0.17 11.98
C LYS A 2 -9.28 -0.02 10.67
N PRO A 3 -9.83 0.60 9.61
CA PRO A 3 -9.14 0.72 8.31
C PRO A 3 -7.77 1.40 8.41
N TYR A 4 -7.65 2.43 9.26
CA TYR A 4 -6.39 3.15 9.47
C TYR A 4 -5.32 2.29 10.17
N GLU A 5 -5.72 1.39 11.06
CA GLU A 5 -4.79 0.45 11.72
C GLU A 5 -4.19 -0.51 10.68
N GLU A 6 -4.99 -0.97 9.73
CA GLU A 6 -4.59 -1.90 8.67
C GLU A 6 -3.64 -1.25 7.66
N ILE A 7 -3.87 0.02 7.30
CA ILE A 7 -2.98 0.81 6.44
C ILE A 7 -1.61 1.00 7.12
N ILE A 8 -1.59 1.36 8.39
CA ILE A 8 -0.35 1.57 9.16
C ILE A 8 0.46 0.27 9.26
N LEU A 9 -0.19 -0.86 9.53
CA LEU A 9 0.50 -2.15 9.56
C LEU A 9 1.02 -2.57 8.18
N SER A 10 0.28 -2.28 7.10
CA SER A 10 0.74 -2.52 5.73
C SER A 10 1.97 -1.68 5.39
N TYR A 11 2.03 -0.43 5.86
CA TYR A 11 3.20 0.42 5.71
C TYR A 11 4.41 -0.17 6.45
N ILE A 12 4.24 -0.57 7.71
CA ILE A 12 5.29 -1.22 8.51
C ILE A 12 5.77 -2.50 7.83
N HIS A 13 4.86 -3.31 7.29
CA HIS A 13 5.19 -4.55 6.58
C HIS A 13 6.10 -4.30 5.38
N LYS A 14 5.86 -3.21 4.64
CA LYS A 14 6.57 -2.88 3.41
C LYS A 14 7.93 -2.24 3.67
N TYR A 15 8.01 -1.31 4.61
CA TYR A 15 9.19 -0.46 4.80
C TYR A 15 10.05 -0.85 6.00
N HIS A 16 9.51 -1.63 6.95
CA HIS A 16 10.18 -1.98 8.21
C HIS A 16 10.63 -0.79 9.08
N GLU A 17 10.20 0.41 8.72
CA GLU A 17 10.52 1.68 9.36
C GLU A 17 9.25 2.55 9.34
N ILE A 18 9.18 3.55 10.23
CA ILE A 18 8.06 4.49 10.28
C ILE A 18 8.57 5.89 10.02
N ASN A 19 8.09 6.50 8.93
CA ASN A 19 8.20 7.93 8.71
C ASN A 19 6.84 8.58 8.99
N LEU A 20 6.74 9.27 10.14
CA LEU A 20 5.48 9.89 10.60
C LEU A 20 5.00 11.01 9.67
N GLU A 21 5.90 11.77 9.04
CA GLU A 21 5.55 12.84 8.12
C GLU A 21 4.93 12.27 6.84
N GLN A 22 5.55 11.22 6.30
CA GLN A 22 5.02 10.52 5.12
C GLN A 22 3.67 9.87 5.43
N LEU A 23 3.55 9.19 6.57
CA LEU A 23 2.27 8.60 7.00
C LEU A 23 1.16 9.65 7.16
N GLN A 24 1.49 10.81 7.73
CA GLN A 24 0.55 11.92 7.85
C GLN A 24 0.09 12.38 6.47
N TYR A 25 1.00 12.52 5.51
CA TYR A 25 0.66 12.92 4.14
C TYR A 25 -0.23 11.90 3.43
N GLU A 26 0.10 10.60 3.54
CA GLU A 26 -0.63 9.52 2.86
C GLU A 26 -2.02 9.25 3.45
N ILE A 27 -2.14 9.31 4.78
CA ILE A 27 -3.37 8.93 5.49
C ILE A 27 -4.23 10.17 5.83
N GLY A 28 -3.64 11.37 5.80
CA GLY A 28 -4.31 12.63 6.14
C GLY A 28 -4.64 12.78 7.63
N LEU A 29 -4.03 11.96 8.50
CA LEU A 29 -4.23 12.00 9.95
C LEU A 29 -3.15 12.83 10.64
N ASN A 30 -3.53 13.47 11.75
CA ASN A 30 -2.57 14.19 12.59
C ASN A 30 -1.54 13.21 13.20
N ILE A 31 -0.28 13.63 13.25
CA ILE A 31 0.83 12.85 13.86
C ILE A 31 0.45 12.34 15.25
N SER A 32 -0.17 13.17 16.11
CA SER A 32 -0.54 12.73 17.46
C SER A 32 -1.49 11.53 17.44
N LEU A 33 -2.47 11.53 16.53
CA LEU A 33 -3.40 10.41 16.37
C LEU A 33 -2.69 9.17 15.82
N ILE A 34 -1.77 9.36 14.87
CA ILE A 34 -0.97 8.26 14.32
C ILE A 34 -0.11 7.62 15.42
N SER A 35 0.52 8.43 16.28
CA SER A 35 1.28 7.95 17.43
C SER A 35 0.41 7.17 18.43
N ASP A 36 -0.79 7.65 18.73
CA ASP A 36 -1.73 6.93 19.60
C ASP A 36 -2.16 5.59 19.00
N ILE A 37 -2.38 5.55 17.68
CA ILE A 37 -2.71 4.31 16.97
C ILE A 37 -1.52 3.34 17.01
N LEU A 38 -0.31 3.81 16.74
CA LEU A 38 0.91 3.00 16.82
C LEU A 38 1.11 2.42 18.22
N ARG A 39 0.90 3.23 19.27
CA ARG A 39 0.97 2.75 20.65
C ARG A 39 -0.04 1.63 20.92
N ASN A 40 -1.29 1.81 20.51
CA ASN A 40 -2.32 0.77 20.65
C ASN A 40 -1.98 -0.50 19.86
N LEU A 41 -1.41 -0.37 18.66
CA LEU A 41 -1.00 -1.51 17.84
C LEU A 41 0.17 -2.28 18.47
N TYR A 42 1.09 -1.58 19.11
CA TYR A 42 2.18 -2.17 19.88
C TYR A 42 1.68 -2.89 21.13
N GLU A 43 0.82 -2.23 21.93
CA GLU A 43 0.23 -2.81 23.15
C GLU A 43 -0.60 -4.07 22.85
N ARG A 44 -1.22 -4.15 21.66
CA ARG A 44 -1.98 -5.32 21.21
C ARG A 44 -1.13 -6.37 20.47
N GLU A 45 0.20 -6.22 20.49
CA GLU A 45 1.18 -7.13 19.93
C GLU A 45 1.02 -7.38 18.41
N TYR A 46 0.63 -6.35 17.64
CA TYR A 46 0.57 -6.46 16.18
C TYR A 46 1.93 -6.28 15.50
N TYR A 47 2.85 -5.57 16.15
CA TYR A 47 4.21 -5.43 15.65
C TYR A 47 5.21 -5.40 16.81
N LYS A 48 6.45 -5.74 16.50
CA LYS A 48 7.59 -5.74 17.42
C LYS A 48 8.71 -4.89 16.84
N ILE A 49 9.57 -4.41 17.72
CA ILE A 49 10.77 -3.66 17.36
C ILE A 49 11.97 -4.58 17.60
N ASP A 50 12.79 -4.79 16.59
CA ASP A 50 14.01 -5.59 16.65
C ASP A 50 15.11 -4.90 15.84
N ASN A 51 16.28 -4.67 16.44
CA ASN A 51 17.41 -3.95 15.84
C ASN A 51 17.01 -2.66 15.10
N ASP A 52 16.26 -1.78 15.78
CA ASP A 52 15.72 -0.51 15.26
C ASP A 52 14.76 -0.64 14.07
N LYS A 53 14.36 -1.86 13.70
CA LYS A 53 13.39 -2.13 12.64
C LYS A 53 12.09 -2.66 13.22
N LEU A 54 11.01 -2.39 12.49
CA LEU A 54 9.68 -2.82 12.84
C LEU A 54 9.29 -4.07 12.05
N TYR A 55 8.80 -5.07 12.77
CA TYR A 55 8.34 -6.33 12.21
C TYR A 55 6.93 -6.63 12.66
N LEU A 56 6.09 -7.09 11.74
CA LEU A 56 4.77 -7.58 12.10
C LEU A 56 4.84 -8.92 12.83
N THR A 57 3.91 -9.14 13.75
CA THR A 57 3.68 -10.46 14.34
C THR A 57 2.85 -11.33 13.38
N GLU A 58 2.87 -12.65 13.56
CA GLU A 58 2.12 -13.58 12.68
C GLU A 58 0.64 -13.23 12.60
N LYS A 59 0.05 -12.81 13.72
CA LYS A 59 -1.34 -12.33 13.80
C LYS A 59 -1.61 -11.15 12.88
N ALA A 60 -0.71 -10.17 12.86
CA ALA A 60 -0.81 -9.00 12.02
C ALA A 60 -0.57 -9.32 10.54
N ILE A 61 0.37 -10.23 10.25
CA ILE A 61 0.65 -10.69 8.88
C ILE A 61 -0.59 -11.32 8.27
N THR A 62 -1.30 -12.19 9.01
CA THR A 62 -2.54 -12.79 8.52
C THR A 62 -3.59 -11.72 8.20
N SER A 63 -3.82 -10.76 9.10
CA SER A 63 -4.78 -9.68 8.88
C SER A 63 -4.41 -8.77 7.70
N VAL A 64 -3.12 -8.43 7.55
CA VAL A 64 -2.64 -7.63 6.41
C VAL A 64 -2.77 -8.41 5.10
N THR A 65 -2.45 -9.70 5.10
CA THR A 65 -2.57 -10.55 3.92
C THR A 65 -4.03 -10.71 3.47
N GLU A 66 -4.96 -10.89 4.41
CA GLU A 66 -6.41 -10.91 4.14
C GLU A 66 -6.87 -9.59 3.52
N LEU A 67 -6.46 -8.45 4.07
CA LEU A 67 -6.77 -7.13 3.52
C LEU A 67 -6.27 -6.96 2.08
N TRP A 68 -5.00 -7.29 1.81
CA TRP A 68 -4.43 -7.20 0.46
C TRP A 68 -5.15 -8.12 -0.51
N ASN A 69 -5.54 -9.32 -0.06
CA ASN A 69 -6.35 -10.22 -0.87
C ASN A 69 -7.69 -9.56 -1.19
N ASP A 70 -8.43 -9.05 -0.21
CA ASP A 70 -9.72 -8.39 -0.43
C ASP A 70 -9.61 -7.20 -1.39
N TRP A 71 -8.58 -6.37 -1.26
CA TRP A 71 -8.32 -5.26 -2.20
C TRP A 71 -7.93 -5.76 -3.60
N SER A 72 -7.12 -6.80 -3.69
CA SER A 72 -6.69 -7.37 -4.98
C SER A 72 -7.84 -8.05 -5.73
N PHE A 73 -8.77 -8.69 -5.02
CA PHE A 73 -9.96 -9.32 -5.60
C PHE A 73 -11.06 -8.29 -5.89
N SER A 74 -11.20 -7.23 -5.08
CA SER A 74 -12.06 -6.07 -5.37
C SER A 74 -11.68 -5.39 -6.69
N CYS A 75 -10.40 -5.38 -7.07
CA CYS A 75 -9.96 -4.88 -8.37
C CYS A 75 -10.37 -5.75 -9.57
N LYS A 76 -10.87 -6.98 -9.37
CA LYS A 76 -11.37 -7.82 -10.48
C LYS A 76 -12.72 -7.34 -11.01
N ASP A 77 -13.48 -6.55 -10.26
CA ASP A 77 -14.69 -5.92 -10.76
C ASP A 77 -14.40 -4.66 -11.62
N PHE A 78 -13.15 -4.19 -11.63
CA PHE A 78 -12.61 -3.29 -12.66
C PHE A 78 -12.02 -4.04 -13.85
N SER A 79 -12.27 -5.36 -13.99
CA SER A 79 -12.05 -6.02 -15.27
C SER A 79 -12.95 -5.35 -16.30
N ALA A 80 -12.31 -4.48 -17.08
CA ALA A 80 -12.84 -3.75 -18.20
C ALA A 80 -13.77 -4.65 -19.03
N PRO A 81 -14.79 -4.09 -19.72
CA PRO A 81 -15.49 -4.83 -20.75
C PRO A 81 -14.43 -5.47 -21.65
N LYS A 82 -14.42 -6.82 -21.67
CA LYS A 82 -13.55 -7.59 -22.55
C LYS A 82 -13.69 -7.00 -23.96
N THR A 83 -12.56 -6.79 -24.61
CA THR A 83 -12.38 -6.33 -26.00
C THR A 83 -12.70 -4.86 -26.30
N LYS A 84 -11.79 -3.95 -25.96
CA LYS A 84 -11.33 -2.97 -26.94
C LYS A 84 -9.96 -3.42 -27.42
N THR A 85 -9.90 -3.97 -28.63
CA THR A 85 -8.67 -4.15 -29.38
C THR A 85 -7.93 -2.81 -29.37
N PHE A 86 -6.73 -2.77 -28.78
CA PHE A 86 -5.86 -1.61 -28.87
C PHE A 86 -5.46 -1.47 -30.34
N ASP A 87 -5.93 -0.41 -30.98
CA ASP A 87 -5.67 -0.15 -32.40
C ASP A 87 -4.25 0.41 -32.54
N TRP A 88 -3.37 -0.36 -33.20
CA TRP A 88 -1.95 -0.01 -33.37
C TRP A 88 -1.74 1.18 -34.32
N ASP A 89 -2.81 1.69 -34.93
CA ASP A 89 -2.81 2.78 -35.93
C ASP A 89 -2.26 4.13 -35.41
N PHE A 90 -1.96 4.27 -34.12
CA PHE A 90 -1.37 5.49 -33.55
C PHE A 90 0.16 5.51 -33.46
N LEU A 91 0.88 4.46 -33.87
CA LEU A 91 2.34 4.56 -34.07
C LEU A 91 2.63 5.35 -35.36
N TYR A 92 2.43 6.67 -35.31
CA TYR A 92 2.93 7.58 -36.34
C TYR A 92 4.46 7.59 -36.29
N ILE A 93 5.09 6.85 -37.20
CA ILE A 93 6.52 6.97 -37.48
C ILE A 93 6.69 8.08 -38.52
N PRO A 94 7.31 9.24 -38.19
CA PRO A 94 7.53 10.29 -39.16
C PRO A 94 8.42 9.77 -40.30
N LYS A 95 8.02 9.99 -41.56
CA LYS A 95 8.77 9.54 -42.76
C LYS A 95 10.22 10.07 -42.87
N LYS A 96 10.66 10.93 -41.95
CA LYS A 96 11.99 11.56 -41.95
C LYS A 96 12.78 11.24 -40.67
N PHE A 97 12.71 10.01 -40.18
CA PHE A 97 13.53 9.60 -39.04
C PHE A 97 15.03 9.50 -39.40
N ASP A 98 15.36 9.28 -40.68
CA ASP A 98 16.73 8.98 -41.12
C ASP A 98 17.60 10.19 -41.51
N ASN A 99 17.15 11.44 -41.27
CA ASN A 99 17.94 12.63 -41.61
C ASN A 99 18.27 13.51 -40.39
N MET A 100 18.89 12.92 -39.36
CA MET A 100 19.67 13.67 -38.36
C MET A 100 21.16 13.42 -38.53
#